data_AF-A0A9E2D795-F1
#
_entry.id   AF-A0A9E2D795-F1
#
_cell.length_a   1.000
_cell.length_b   1.000
_cell.length_c   1.000
_cell.angle_alpha   90.00
_cell.angle_beta   90.00
_cell.angle_gamma   90.00
#
_symmetry.space_group_name_H-M   'P 1'
#
loop_
_entity.id
_entity.type
_entity.pdbx_description
1 polymer ?
#
loop_
_entity_poly.entity_id
_entity_poly.type
_entity_poly.pdbx_seq_one_letter_code
_entity_poly.pdbx_strand_id
1 'polypeptide(L)'
;MKNHPLATLLISLSFFILLISACSKSNTFQPAPYNSVSDAFKQYSLFDTNSYWVFRNDLTLQKDTLTLTDFYSEKRFHTNPVTQKGYSYEAFLLTYTSKHLGIIKSEITAGEEQSTAEMMYENYRIYFNTGRYFSILTPMYPMNETQLLGINEGNYTNLAFMDEFVLNDNTYSKVYKTSVKDYHDGTDTMFMEYYLADGVGLIKYTATNSATNLSWSLLQSNAIPAK
;
A
#
# COMPACT_ATOMS: atom_id res chain seq x y z
N MET A 1 -4.49 -37.55 -76.79
CA MET A 1 -5.08 -36.46 -76.00
C MET A 1 -5.74 -37.06 -74.77
N LYS A 2 -5.06 -37.02 -73.61
CA LYS A 2 -5.62 -37.45 -72.31
C LYS A 2 -5.20 -36.40 -71.28
N ASN A 3 -6.16 -35.59 -70.87
CA ASN A 3 -5.98 -34.49 -69.94
C ASN A 3 -6.16 -34.96 -68.49
N HIS A 4 -5.41 -34.30 -67.61
CA HIS A 4 -5.08 -34.58 -66.23
C HIS A 4 -6.26 -34.71 -65.24
N PRO A 5 -6.27 -35.71 -64.33
CA PRO A 5 -7.14 -35.74 -63.15
C PRO A 5 -6.36 -35.48 -61.85
N LEU A 6 -5.34 -34.62 -61.87
CA LEU A 6 -4.46 -34.35 -60.71
C LEU A 6 -4.62 -32.94 -60.11
N ALA A 7 -5.27 -32.02 -60.82
CA ALA A 7 -5.40 -30.63 -60.39
C ALA A 7 -6.58 -30.39 -59.42
N THR A 8 -7.58 -31.28 -59.40
CA THR A 8 -8.81 -31.07 -58.61
C THR A 8 -8.70 -31.54 -57.16
N LEU A 9 -7.71 -32.38 -56.81
CA LEU A 9 -7.53 -32.91 -55.46
C LEU A 9 -6.77 -31.94 -54.53
N LEU A 10 -5.95 -31.04 -55.10
CA LEU A 10 -5.14 -30.07 -54.35
C LEU A 10 -5.88 -28.81 -53.91
N ILE A 11 -7.00 -28.48 -54.57
CA ILE A 11 -7.83 -27.31 -54.25
C ILE A 11 -8.83 -27.64 -53.12
N SER A 12 -9.14 -28.91 -52.89
CA SER A 12 -10.04 -29.37 -51.82
C SER A 12 -9.35 -29.46 -50.45
N LEU A 13 -8.02 -29.55 -50.38
CA LEU A 13 -7.29 -29.67 -49.10
C LEU A 13 -6.90 -28.30 -48.52
N SER A 14 -6.85 -27.25 -49.35
CA SER A 14 -6.48 -25.88 -48.94
C SER A 14 -7.64 -25.10 -48.29
N PHE A 15 -8.88 -25.53 -48.48
CA PHE A 15 -10.05 -24.92 -47.84
C PHE A 15 -10.35 -25.46 -46.42
N PHE A 16 -9.80 -26.62 -46.05
CA PHE A 16 -10.05 -27.24 -44.74
C PHE A 16 -9.09 -26.75 -43.64
N ILE A 17 -7.92 -26.23 -44.02
CA ILE A 17 -6.91 -25.72 -43.06
C ILE A 17 -7.25 -24.30 -42.56
N LEU A 18 -8.13 -23.56 -43.25
CA LEU A 18 -8.57 -22.22 -42.83
C LEU A 18 -9.65 -22.24 -41.73
N LEU A 19 -10.20 -23.41 -41.36
CA LEU A 19 -11.27 -23.51 -40.36
C LEU A 19 -10.78 -23.80 -38.93
N ILE A 20 -9.47 -23.98 -38.71
CA ILE A 20 -8.90 -24.22 -37.37
C ILE A 20 -8.35 -22.96 -36.70
N SER A 21 -8.42 -21.80 -37.37
CA SER A 21 -8.14 -20.49 -36.75
C SER A 21 -9.41 -19.77 -36.28
N ALA A 22 -10.45 -20.51 -35.93
CA ALA A 22 -11.38 -20.05 -34.90
C ALA A 22 -10.62 -20.10 -33.57
N CYS A 23 -9.71 -19.14 -33.39
CA CYS A 23 -9.26 -18.73 -32.07
C CYS A 23 -10.56 -18.34 -31.36
N SER A 24 -11.07 -19.24 -30.53
CA SER A 24 -12.08 -18.86 -29.56
C SER A 24 -11.49 -17.65 -28.88
N LYS A 25 -12.14 -16.49 -29.05
CA LYS A 25 -11.99 -15.42 -28.08
C LYS A 25 -12.49 -16.03 -26.78
N SER A 26 -11.59 -16.73 -26.09
CA SER A 26 -11.57 -16.77 -24.63
C SER A 26 -11.98 -15.38 -24.23
N ASN A 27 -13.11 -15.25 -23.53
CA ASN A 27 -13.59 -13.98 -23.01
C ASN A 27 -12.38 -13.31 -22.38
N THR A 28 -11.78 -12.37 -23.12
CA THR A 28 -10.51 -11.79 -22.76
C THR A 28 -10.81 -11.09 -21.47
N PHE A 29 -10.27 -11.64 -20.38
CA PHE A 29 -10.26 -11.03 -19.07
C PHE A 29 -9.82 -9.58 -19.28
N GLN A 30 -10.79 -8.66 -19.23
CA GLN A 30 -10.49 -7.25 -19.12
C GLN A 30 -10.45 -6.99 -17.63
N PRO A 31 -9.25 -6.78 -17.04
CA PRO A 31 -9.20 -6.32 -15.67
C PRO A 31 -10.00 -5.02 -15.58
N ALA A 32 -10.72 -4.85 -14.46
CA ALA A 32 -11.40 -3.62 -14.10
C ALA A 32 -10.47 -2.39 -14.26
N PRO A 33 -11.01 -1.17 -14.39
CA PRO A 33 -10.22 0.05 -14.54
C PRO A 33 -9.11 0.14 -13.48
N TYR A 34 -7.99 0.72 -13.92
CA TYR A 34 -6.81 0.92 -13.11
C TYR A 34 -7.02 2.10 -12.16
N ASN A 35 -6.82 1.86 -10.86
CA ASN A 35 -6.95 2.90 -9.84
C ASN A 35 -5.56 3.42 -9.46
N SER A 36 -5.35 4.72 -9.68
CA SER A 36 -4.16 5.45 -9.23
C SER A 36 -4.36 5.98 -7.81
N VAL A 37 -3.27 6.13 -7.06
CA VAL A 37 -3.27 6.78 -5.75
C VAL A 37 -3.66 8.25 -5.90
N SER A 38 -4.64 8.73 -5.12
CA SER A 38 -5.12 10.11 -5.15
C SER A 38 -4.08 11.09 -4.63
N ASP A 39 -4.12 12.33 -5.15
CA ASP A 39 -3.17 13.37 -4.75
C ASP A 39 -3.31 13.77 -3.28
N ALA A 40 -4.52 13.67 -2.72
CA ALA A 40 -4.76 13.87 -1.29
C ALA A 40 -4.02 12.82 -0.45
N PHE A 41 -4.06 11.54 -0.85
CA PHE A 41 -3.37 10.48 -0.14
C PHE A 41 -1.84 10.58 -0.26
N LYS A 42 -1.33 11.01 -1.43
CA LYS A 42 0.11 11.22 -1.66
C LYS A 42 0.71 12.19 -0.65
N GLN A 43 -0.02 13.21 -0.20
CA GLN A 43 0.48 14.18 0.79
C GLN A 43 0.88 13.52 2.12
N TYR A 44 0.32 12.37 2.45
CA TYR A 44 0.62 11.64 3.70
C TYR A 44 1.67 10.54 3.54
N SER A 45 2.01 10.15 2.30
CA SER A 45 2.61 8.83 2.07
C SER A 45 3.66 8.77 0.99
N LEU A 46 3.57 9.60 -0.06
CA LEU A 46 4.41 9.47 -1.25
C LEU A 46 5.40 10.63 -1.38
N PHE A 47 6.67 10.34 -1.13
CA PHE A 47 7.77 11.30 -1.13
C PHE A 47 8.88 10.87 -2.10
N ASP A 48 9.66 11.83 -2.57
CA ASP A 48 10.80 11.61 -3.48
C ASP A 48 12.04 11.17 -2.69
N THR A 49 12.94 10.49 -3.39
CA THR A 49 14.30 10.20 -2.95
C THR A 49 14.99 11.46 -2.38
N ASN A 50 15.84 11.27 -1.37
CA ASN A 50 16.43 12.33 -0.52
C ASN A 50 15.49 12.91 0.55
N SER A 51 14.24 12.47 0.61
CA SER A 51 13.40 12.75 1.78
C SER A 51 13.97 12.08 3.03
N TYR A 52 13.87 12.76 4.17
CA TYR A 52 14.29 12.19 5.45
C TYR A 52 13.46 12.70 6.63
N TRP A 53 13.46 11.90 7.70
CA TRP A 53 12.77 12.18 8.96
C TRP A 53 13.69 11.85 10.13
N VAL A 54 13.94 12.84 11.00
CA VAL A 54 14.73 12.65 12.21
C VAL A 54 13.79 12.44 13.38
N PHE A 55 13.75 11.22 13.90
CA PHE A 55 12.96 10.86 15.06
C PHE A 55 13.80 10.84 16.33
N ARG A 56 13.13 11.02 17.47
CA ARG A 56 13.69 10.78 18.80
C ARG A 56 12.82 9.78 19.54
N ASN A 57 13.45 8.81 20.17
CA ASN A 57 12.79 7.92 21.12
C ASN A 57 12.41 8.73 22.36
N ASP A 58 11.14 8.74 22.74
CA ASP A 58 10.64 9.60 23.81
C ASP A 58 11.15 9.18 25.20
N LEU A 59 11.58 7.91 25.35
CA LEU A 59 12.07 7.37 26.62
C LEU A 59 13.60 7.49 26.73
N THR A 60 14.32 7.05 25.70
CA THR A 60 15.79 6.99 25.75
C THR A 60 16.46 8.26 25.21
N LEU A 61 15.69 9.16 24.60
CA LEU A 61 16.17 10.35 23.88
C LEU A 61 17.11 10.05 22.70
N GLN A 62 17.27 8.77 22.34
CA GLN A 62 18.04 8.34 21.19
C GLN A 62 17.44 8.91 19.92
N LYS A 63 18.29 9.45 19.05
CA LYS A 63 17.88 9.93 17.72
C LYS A 63 18.15 8.90 16.66
N ASP A 64 17.31 8.88 15.64
CA ASP A 64 17.53 8.11 14.42
C ASP A 64 17.02 8.88 13.21
N THR A 65 17.58 8.59 12.04
CA THR A 65 17.16 9.21 10.78
C THR A 65 16.64 8.13 9.86
N LEU A 66 15.37 8.27 9.46
CA LEU A 66 14.77 7.49 8.40
C LEU A 66 15.01 8.23 7.10
N THR A 67 15.77 7.65 6.18
CA THR A 67 16.03 8.25 4.85
C THR A 67 15.40 7.41 3.77
N LEU A 68 14.63 8.04 2.88
CA LEU A 68 14.11 7.40 1.68
C LEU A 68 15.23 7.28 0.64
N THR A 69 15.61 6.05 0.35
CA THR A 69 16.76 5.74 -0.53
C THR A 69 16.36 5.38 -1.94
N ASP A 70 15.16 4.84 -2.12
CA ASP A 70 14.65 4.42 -3.41
C ASP A 70 13.12 4.37 -3.36
N PHE A 71 12.48 4.62 -4.49
CA PHE A 71 11.07 4.29 -4.67
C PHE A 71 10.78 3.93 -6.13
N TYR A 72 9.83 3.03 -6.32
CA TYR A 72 9.33 2.67 -7.64
C TYR A 72 7.85 2.35 -7.55
N SER A 73 7.15 2.44 -8.68
CA SER A 73 5.78 1.95 -8.81
C SER A 73 5.71 0.72 -9.72
N GLU A 74 4.76 -0.15 -9.42
CA GLU A 74 4.44 -1.30 -10.25
C GLU A 74 2.94 -1.48 -10.35
N LYS A 75 2.49 -1.98 -11.50
CA LYS A 75 1.09 -2.35 -11.70
C LYS A 75 0.91 -3.80 -11.27
N ARG A 76 0.04 -4.03 -10.28
CA ARG A 76 -0.31 -5.37 -9.82
C ARG A 76 -1.69 -5.77 -10.30
N PHE A 77 -1.89 -7.08 -10.41
CA PHE A 77 -3.16 -7.69 -10.82
C PHE A 77 -3.62 -8.62 -9.71
N HIS A 78 -4.87 -8.45 -9.30
CA HIS A 78 -5.52 -9.35 -8.36
C HIS A 78 -6.70 -10.01 -9.05
N THR A 79 -6.83 -11.32 -8.87
CA THR A 79 -7.98 -12.09 -9.34
C THR A 79 -8.66 -12.69 -8.14
N ASN A 80 -9.95 -12.39 -7.96
CA ASN A 80 -10.74 -13.05 -6.95
C ASN A 80 -10.95 -14.52 -7.38
N PRO A 81 -10.48 -15.51 -6.61
CA PRO A 81 -10.54 -16.91 -7.01
C PRO A 81 -11.97 -17.44 -7.12
N VAL A 82 -12.93 -16.81 -6.44
CA VAL A 82 -14.34 -17.20 -6.42
C VAL A 82 -15.10 -16.59 -7.60
N THR A 83 -14.95 -15.28 -7.84
CA THR A 83 -15.74 -14.59 -8.88
C THR A 83 -15.06 -14.58 -10.24
N GLN A 84 -13.77 -14.93 -10.31
CA GLN A 84 -12.91 -14.81 -11.49
C GLN A 84 -12.85 -13.39 -12.09
N LYS A 85 -13.44 -12.41 -11.40
CA LYS A 85 -13.26 -10.99 -11.68
C LYS A 85 -11.94 -10.57 -11.06
N GLY A 86 -11.19 -9.76 -11.79
CA GLY A 86 -9.96 -9.21 -11.28
C GLY A 86 -9.86 -7.73 -11.54
N TYR A 87 -9.02 -7.10 -10.74
CA TYR A 87 -8.70 -5.69 -10.82
C TYR A 87 -7.20 -5.52 -10.90
N SER A 88 -6.82 -4.33 -11.34
CA SER A 88 -5.42 -3.92 -11.32
C SER A 88 -5.28 -2.63 -10.55
N TYR A 89 -4.19 -2.49 -9.83
CA TYR A 89 -3.91 -1.31 -9.01
C TYR A 89 -2.44 -0.92 -9.13
N GLU A 90 -2.17 0.36 -8.84
CA GLU A 90 -0.81 0.83 -8.65
C GLU A 90 -0.33 0.51 -7.23
N ALA A 91 0.87 -0.04 -7.13
CA ALA A 91 1.59 -0.18 -5.88
C ALA A 91 2.85 0.68 -5.93
N PHE A 92 3.04 1.58 -4.98
CA PHE A 92 4.31 2.27 -4.77
C PHE A 92 5.06 1.57 -3.66
N LEU A 93 6.34 1.27 -3.90
CA LEU A 93 7.23 0.71 -2.89
C LEU A 93 8.33 1.73 -2.60
N LEU A 94 8.50 2.05 -1.33
CA LEU A 94 9.48 3.02 -0.85
C LEU A 94 10.45 2.29 0.08
N THR A 95 11.76 2.39 -0.17
CA THR A 95 12.80 1.71 0.61
C THR A 95 13.55 2.71 1.48
N TYR A 96 13.70 2.37 2.77
CA TYR A 96 14.33 3.24 3.75
C TYR A 96 15.60 2.67 4.34
N THR A 97 16.46 3.57 4.81
CA THR A 97 17.54 3.24 5.75
C THR A 97 17.29 3.92 7.09
N SER A 98 17.44 3.16 8.18
CA SER A 98 17.43 3.63 9.56
C SER A 98 18.30 2.71 10.43
N LYS A 99 18.81 3.19 11.57
CA LYS A 99 19.64 2.35 12.45
C LYS A 99 18.87 1.71 13.60
N HIS A 100 17.80 2.35 14.05
CA HIS A 100 17.13 2.07 15.32
C HIS A 100 15.61 2.00 15.22
N LEU A 101 14.99 2.72 14.26
CA LEU A 101 13.53 2.68 14.03
C LEU A 101 13.05 1.30 13.57
N GLY A 102 13.93 0.54 12.91
CA GLY A 102 13.61 -0.77 12.37
C GLY A 102 12.73 -0.73 11.11
N ILE A 103 12.29 0.45 10.66
CA ILE A 103 11.53 0.64 9.42
C ILE A 103 12.49 0.46 8.23
N ILE A 104 12.11 -0.41 7.29
CA ILE A 104 12.93 -0.75 6.12
C ILE A 104 12.24 -0.45 4.79
N LYS A 105 10.90 -0.48 4.76
CA LYS A 105 10.13 -0.31 3.54
C LYS A 105 8.73 0.18 3.87
N SER A 106 8.08 0.85 2.94
CA SER A 106 6.64 1.05 2.95
C SER A 106 6.02 0.72 1.61
N GLU A 107 4.73 0.44 1.61
CA GLU A 107 3.95 0.15 0.42
C GLU A 107 2.68 0.98 0.44
N ILE A 108 2.36 1.61 -0.70
CA ILE A 108 1.10 2.30 -0.92
C ILE A 108 0.35 1.55 -2.01
N THR A 109 -0.91 1.19 -1.75
CA THR A 109 -1.77 0.53 -2.75
C THR A 109 -3.11 1.24 -2.82
N ALA A 110 -3.64 1.43 -4.04
CA ALA A 110 -5.02 1.87 -4.24
C ALA A 110 -5.99 0.66 -4.27
N GLY A 111 -7.11 0.75 -3.53
CA GLY A 111 -8.18 -0.24 -3.56
C GLY A 111 -9.08 -0.14 -4.80
N GLU A 112 -10.04 -1.07 -4.94
CA GLU A 112 -11.14 -0.92 -5.91
C GLU A 112 -12.05 0.25 -5.49
N GLU A 113 -12.38 1.17 -6.40
CA GLU A 113 -13.41 2.19 -6.18
C GLU A 113 -14.75 1.52 -5.86
N GLN A 114 -15.22 1.64 -4.61
CA GLN A 114 -16.62 1.40 -4.30
C GLN A 114 -17.45 2.66 -4.53
N SER A 115 -17.57 3.09 -5.79
CA SER A 115 -18.61 3.99 -6.32
C SER A 115 -18.85 5.38 -5.69
N THR A 116 -18.14 5.80 -4.64
CA THR A 116 -18.33 7.13 -4.04
C THR A 116 -17.07 7.97 -4.17
N ALA A 117 -17.17 9.04 -4.94
CA ALA A 117 -16.08 9.93 -5.37
C ALA A 117 -15.42 10.75 -4.24
N GLU A 118 -15.78 10.54 -2.97
CA GLU A 118 -15.33 11.36 -1.83
C GLU A 118 -14.40 10.61 -0.86
N MET A 119 -14.14 9.32 -1.06
CA MET A 119 -13.34 8.51 -0.14
C MET A 119 -11.97 8.13 -0.70
N MET A 120 -10.92 8.27 0.11
CA MET A 120 -9.56 7.78 -0.16
C MET A 120 -9.50 6.26 0.08
N TYR A 121 -9.50 5.47 -1.00
CA TYR A 121 -9.47 4.00 -0.97
C TYR A 121 -8.07 3.39 -0.90
N GLU A 122 -7.08 4.18 -0.53
CA GLU A 122 -5.70 3.75 -0.49
C GLU A 122 -5.30 3.22 0.89
N ASN A 123 -4.32 2.33 0.89
CA ASN A 123 -3.73 1.73 2.06
C ASN A 123 -2.23 2.03 2.07
N TYR A 124 -1.73 2.46 3.23
CA TYR A 124 -0.31 2.70 3.46
C TYR A 124 0.21 1.73 4.51
N ARG A 125 1.18 0.88 4.14
CA ARG A 125 1.82 -0.11 5.01
C ARG A 125 3.25 0.27 5.32
N ILE A 126 3.71 0.00 6.54
CA ILE A 126 5.12 0.05 6.91
C ILE A 126 5.62 -1.36 7.25
N TYR A 127 6.80 -1.70 6.74
CA TYR A 127 7.52 -2.95 6.98
C TYR A 127 8.71 -2.69 7.90
N PHE A 128 8.85 -3.57 8.89
CA PHE A 128 9.93 -3.56 9.86
C PHE A 128 10.96 -4.66 9.57
N ASN A 129 12.19 -4.47 10.02
CA ASN A 129 13.29 -5.43 9.89
C ASN A 129 13.06 -6.75 10.64
N THR A 130 12.02 -6.82 11.48
CA THR A 130 11.52 -8.05 12.11
C THR A 130 10.76 -8.95 11.12
N GLY A 131 10.49 -8.47 9.90
CA GLY A 131 9.65 -9.15 8.91
C GLY A 131 8.16 -8.88 9.07
N ARG A 132 7.76 -8.11 10.09
CA ARG A 132 6.38 -7.68 10.31
C ARG A 132 6.05 -6.44 9.49
N TYR A 133 4.78 -6.27 9.16
CA TYR A 133 4.28 -5.05 8.50
C TYR A 133 2.88 -4.73 8.97
N PHE A 134 2.52 -3.45 8.96
CA PHE A 134 1.23 -2.99 9.45
C PHE A 134 0.65 -1.92 8.54
N SER A 135 -0.67 -1.95 8.37
CA SER A 135 -1.42 -0.85 7.76
C SER A 135 -1.45 0.32 8.74
N ILE A 136 -0.89 1.46 8.36
CA ILE A 136 -0.79 2.64 9.22
C ILE A 136 -1.74 3.76 8.81
N LEU A 137 -2.26 3.74 7.58
CA LEU A 137 -3.29 4.67 7.11
C LEU A 137 -4.20 4.00 6.07
N THR A 138 -5.51 4.03 6.32
CA THR A 138 -6.57 3.55 5.40
C THR A 138 -7.84 4.37 5.64
N PRO A 139 -7.94 5.56 5.05
CA PRO A 139 -8.94 6.57 5.39
C PRO A 139 -10.37 6.18 5.03
N MET A 140 -10.56 5.28 4.06
CA MET A 140 -11.89 4.76 3.70
C MET A 140 -12.63 4.08 4.86
N TYR A 141 -11.92 3.57 5.87
CA TYR A 141 -12.59 2.90 6.98
C TYR A 141 -13.22 3.91 7.94
N PRO A 142 -14.41 3.61 8.49
CA PRO A 142 -15.06 4.50 9.43
C PRO A 142 -14.19 4.77 10.67
N MET A 143 -14.32 5.98 11.20
CA MET A 143 -13.68 6.35 12.47
C MET A 143 -14.22 5.49 13.61
N ASN A 144 -13.33 5.07 14.51
CA ASN A 144 -13.60 4.23 15.68
C ASN A 144 -14.14 2.83 15.39
N GLU A 145 -14.05 2.35 14.14
CA GLU A 145 -14.41 0.99 13.78
C GLU A 145 -13.18 0.13 13.52
N THR A 146 -13.12 -1.03 14.19
CA THR A 146 -12.03 -1.99 14.01
C THR A 146 -12.23 -2.86 12.78
N GLN A 147 -11.21 -2.90 11.93
CA GLN A 147 -11.18 -3.67 10.69
C GLN A 147 -10.20 -4.83 10.82
N LEU A 148 -10.64 -6.02 10.42
CA LEU A 148 -9.82 -7.23 10.40
C LEU A 148 -9.11 -7.32 9.04
N LEU A 149 -7.88 -6.81 8.96
CA LEU A 149 -7.17 -6.72 7.68
C LEU A 149 -6.40 -8.00 7.32
N GLY A 150 -6.16 -8.87 8.30
CA GLY A 150 -5.48 -10.13 8.11
C GLY A 150 -4.52 -10.44 9.26
N ILE A 151 -3.97 -11.65 9.25
CA ILE A 151 -3.06 -12.13 10.31
C ILE A 151 -1.75 -11.32 10.41
N ASN A 152 -1.37 -10.65 9.33
CA ASN A 152 -0.11 -9.91 9.24
C ASN A 152 -0.32 -8.41 9.46
N GLU A 153 -1.42 -7.83 8.96
CA GLU A 153 -1.71 -6.39 9.11
C GLU A 153 -2.27 -6.00 10.48
N GLY A 154 -2.75 -6.98 11.25
CA GLY A 154 -3.40 -6.76 12.54
C GLY A 154 -4.80 -6.18 12.43
N ASN A 155 -5.38 -5.88 13.60
CA ASN A 155 -6.70 -5.25 13.70
C ASN A 155 -6.52 -3.73 13.65
N TYR A 156 -6.92 -3.12 12.54
CA TYR A 156 -6.74 -1.70 12.24
C TYR A 156 -7.92 -0.86 12.73
N THR A 157 -7.69 0.40 13.13
CA THR A 157 -8.75 1.36 13.45
C THR A 157 -8.29 2.79 13.13
N ASN A 158 -9.13 3.57 12.46
CA ASN A 158 -8.99 5.03 12.39
C ASN A 158 -9.48 5.62 13.72
N LEU A 159 -8.62 6.24 14.53
CA LEU A 159 -9.00 6.74 15.85
C LEU A 159 -9.47 8.19 15.81
N ALA A 160 -8.75 9.04 15.07
CA ALA A 160 -9.09 10.45 14.96
C ALA A 160 -8.54 11.07 13.68
N PHE A 161 -9.19 12.15 13.25
CA PHE A 161 -8.63 13.14 12.33
C PHE A 161 -8.64 14.49 13.05
N MET A 162 -7.45 15.08 13.20
CA MET A 162 -7.24 16.31 13.98
C MET A 162 -6.86 17.43 13.04
N ASP A 163 -7.52 18.59 13.13
CA ASP A 163 -7.13 19.76 12.34
C ASP A 163 -5.72 20.22 12.68
N GLU A 164 -5.34 20.13 13.95
CA GLU A 164 -4.01 20.47 14.46
C GLU A 164 -3.53 19.46 15.51
N PHE A 165 -2.22 19.19 15.52
CA PHE A 165 -1.55 18.37 16.52
C PHE A 165 -0.18 18.97 16.86
N VAL A 166 0.07 19.21 18.14
CA VAL A 166 1.35 19.78 18.61
C VAL A 166 2.28 18.67 19.06
N LEU A 167 3.49 18.63 18.52
CA LEU A 167 4.52 17.65 18.87
C LEU A 167 5.91 18.28 18.80
N ASN A 168 6.67 18.20 19.89
CA ASN A 168 8.02 18.78 20.01
C ASN A 168 8.09 20.24 19.52
N ASP A 169 7.19 21.10 20.04
CA ASP A 169 7.07 22.52 19.71
C ASP A 169 6.72 22.84 18.24
N ASN A 170 6.39 21.83 17.43
CA ASN A 170 5.89 22.00 16.07
C ASN A 170 4.38 21.74 16.03
N THR A 171 3.65 22.55 15.25
CA THR A 171 2.23 22.33 14.97
C THR A 171 2.10 21.68 13.60
N TYR A 172 1.44 20.52 13.56
CA TYR A 172 1.13 19.78 12.34
C TYR A 172 -0.35 19.91 12.02
N SER A 173 -0.70 20.13 10.75
CA SER A 173 -2.09 20.22 10.30
C SER A 173 -2.62 18.90 9.76
N LYS A 174 -3.94 18.69 9.87
CA LYS A 174 -4.67 17.56 9.29
C LYS A 174 -4.00 16.22 9.59
N VAL A 175 -4.05 15.80 10.85
CA VAL A 175 -3.33 14.63 11.35
C VAL A 175 -4.28 13.46 11.54
N TYR A 176 -4.00 12.36 10.84
CA TYR A 176 -4.62 11.07 11.12
C TYR A 176 -3.95 10.42 12.32
N LYS A 177 -4.75 9.99 13.29
CA LYS A 177 -4.35 9.05 14.33
C LYS A 177 -4.98 7.70 14.04
N THR A 178 -4.17 6.65 13.95
CA THR A 178 -4.62 5.28 13.70
C THR A 178 -4.06 4.33 14.76
N SER A 179 -4.66 3.16 14.89
CA SER A 179 -4.14 2.11 15.77
C SER A 179 -4.19 0.74 15.11
N VAL A 180 -3.23 -0.10 15.49
CA VAL A 180 -3.17 -1.51 15.11
C VAL A 180 -3.00 -2.35 16.38
N LYS A 181 -3.85 -3.38 16.52
CA LYS A 181 -3.69 -4.42 17.55
C LYS A 181 -3.21 -5.70 16.88
N ASP A 182 -2.06 -6.21 17.32
CA ASP A 182 -1.45 -7.42 16.80
C ASP A 182 -1.44 -8.53 17.86
N TYR A 183 -2.07 -9.67 17.54
CA TYR A 183 -2.34 -10.79 18.45
C TYR A 183 -1.35 -11.95 18.28
N HIS A 184 -0.26 -11.77 17.53
CA HIS A 184 0.53 -12.86 16.96
C HIS A 184 1.09 -13.88 17.97
N ASP A 185 1.33 -13.50 19.23
CA ASP A 185 1.94 -14.40 20.22
C ASP A 185 0.94 -15.02 21.21
N GLY A 186 -0.37 -14.84 21.02
CA GLY A 186 -1.46 -15.49 21.77
C GLY A 186 -1.53 -15.21 23.28
N THR A 187 -0.48 -14.60 23.85
CA THR A 187 -0.31 -14.33 25.29
C THR A 187 -0.04 -12.87 25.60
N ASP A 188 0.47 -12.11 24.63
CA ASP A 188 0.70 -10.67 24.75
C ASP A 188 0.29 -9.96 23.45
N THR A 189 -0.51 -8.90 23.57
CA THR A 189 -1.02 -8.14 22.42
C THR A 189 -0.17 -6.90 22.24
N MET A 190 0.36 -6.69 21.04
CA MET A 190 1.05 -5.45 20.70
C MET A 190 0.02 -4.39 20.29
N PHE A 191 0.02 -3.27 20.99
CA PHE A 191 -0.79 -2.09 20.68
C PHE A 191 0.10 -1.04 20.04
N MET A 192 -0.22 -0.66 18.81
CA MET A 192 0.51 0.37 18.08
C MET A 192 -0.41 1.53 17.76
N GLU A 193 0.12 2.75 17.85
CA GLU A 193 -0.54 3.95 17.33
C GLU A 193 0.38 4.64 16.33
N TYR A 194 -0.22 5.21 15.28
CA TYR A 194 0.49 5.99 14.27
C TYR A 194 -0.17 7.35 14.09
N TYR A 195 0.66 8.36 13.86
CA TYR A 195 0.22 9.74 13.61
C TYR A 195 0.82 10.18 12.28
N LEU A 196 -0.04 10.51 11.31
CA LEU A 196 0.37 10.92 9.97
C LEU A 196 -0.15 12.32 9.68
N ALA A 197 0.73 13.25 9.31
CA ALA A 197 0.40 14.63 9.00
C ALA A 197 0.50 14.94 7.50
N ASP A 198 -0.37 15.83 7.04
CA ASP A 198 -0.41 16.34 5.67
C ASP A 198 0.93 17.00 5.29
N GLY A 199 1.50 16.60 4.15
CA GLY A 199 2.79 17.09 3.63
C GLY A 199 4.03 16.60 4.37
N VAL A 200 3.89 15.82 5.45
CA VAL A 200 5.02 15.34 6.27
C VAL A 200 5.06 13.81 6.36
N GLY A 201 3.91 13.14 6.38
CA GLY A 201 3.81 11.71 6.59
C GLY A 201 3.90 11.32 8.07
N LEU A 202 4.60 10.23 8.40
CA LEU A 202 4.66 9.71 9.77
C LEU A 202 5.37 10.72 10.70
N ILE A 203 4.65 11.24 11.71
CA ILE A 203 5.19 12.19 12.69
C ILE A 203 5.37 11.57 14.08
N LYS A 204 4.65 10.49 14.39
CA LYS A 204 4.81 9.75 15.65
C LYS A 204 4.33 8.32 15.48
N TYR A 205 4.98 7.38 16.16
CA TYR A 205 4.41 6.07 16.40
C TYR A 205 4.77 5.53 17.78
N THR A 206 3.90 4.67 18.30
CA THR A 206 4.10 3.94 19.55
C THR A 206 3.92 2.45 19.31
N ALA A 207 4.56 1.63 20.14
CA ALA A 207 4.32 0.20 20.21
C ALA A 207 4.46 -0.25 21.67
N THR A 208 3.41 -0.86 22.22
CA THR A 208 3.37 -1.23 23.63
C THR A 208 2.78 -2.63 23.81
N ASN A 209 3.46 -3.45 24.60
CA ASN A 209 2.99 -4.71 25.15
C ASN A 209 3.64 -4.95 26.53
N SER A 210 3.57 -6.15 27.10
CA SER A 210 4.16 -6.43 28.42
C SER A 210 5.70 -6.33 28.45
N ALA A 211 6.37 -6.53 27.32
CA ALA A 211 7.83 -6.55 27.20
C ALA A 211 8.41 -5.31 26.49
N THR A 212 7.58 -4.57 25.75
CA THR A 212 7.96 -3.50 24.84
C THR A 212 7.22 -2.24 25.24
N ASN A 213 7.95 -1.14 25.38
CA ASN A 213 7.39 0.20 25.45
C ASN A 213 8.23 1.10 24.55
N LEU A 214 7.74 1.34 23.34
CA LEU A 214 8.41 2.09 22.30
C LEU A 214 7.57 3.33 21.95
N SER A 215 8.23 4.49 21.86
CA SER A 215 7.60 5.71 21.38
C SER A 215 8.64 6.54 20.66
N TRP A 216 8.37 6.89 19.39
CA TRP A 216 9.21 7.75 18.58
C TRP A 216 8.42 8.95 18.09
N SER A 217 8.97 10.14 18.31
CA SER A 217 8.37 11.40 17.89
C SER A 217 9.31 12.14 16.93
N LEU A 218 8.74 12.72 15.88
CA LEU A 218 9.48 13.49 14.88
C LEU A 218 10.05 14.77 15.50
N LEU A 219 11.31 15.06 15.23
CA LEU A 219 11.97 16.32 15.59
C LEU A 219 12.03 17.29 14.40
N GLN A 220 12.35 16.76 13.22
CA GLN A 220 12.45 17.53 11.99
C GLN A 220 12.36 16.58 10.79
N SER A 221 11.99 17.10 9.63
CA SER A 221 11.95 16.37 8.38
C SER A 221 12.36 17.26 7.21
N ASN A 222 12.74 16.61 6.12
CA ASN A 222 12.75 17.17 4.78
C ASN A 222 11.91 16.23 3.93
N ALA A 223 10.60 16.46 3.89
CA ALA A 223 9.67 15.64 3.13
C ALA A 223 9.46 16.29 1.76
N ILE A 224 10.04 15.72 0.72
CA ILE A 224 9.93 16.22 -0.65
C ILE A 224 8.79 15.45 -1.32
N PRO A 225 7.66 16.07 -1.71
CA PRO A 225 6.60 15.36 -2.41
C PRO A 225 7.12 14.73 -3.70
N ALA A 226 6.72 13.48 -3.98
CA ALA A 226 7.04 12.84 -5.26
C ALA A 226 6.32 13.56 -6.42
N LYS A 227 6.97 13.63 -7.57
CA LYS A 227 6.41 14.22 -8.80
C LYS A 227 5.71 13.18 -9.67
#